data_AF-A0A935ZKB5-F1
#
_entry.id   AF-A0A935ZKB5-F1
#
_cell.length_a   1.000
_cell.length_b   1.000
_cell.length_c   1.000
_cell.angle_alpha   90.00
_cell.angle_beta   90.00
_cell.angle_gamma   90.00
#
_symmetry.space_group_name_H-M   'P 1'
#
loop_
_entity.id
_entity.type
_entity.pdbx_description
1 polymer ?
#
loop_
_entity_poly.entity_id
_entity_poly.type
_entity_poly.pdbx_seq_one_letter_code
_entity_poly.pdbx_strand_id
1 'polypeptide(L)'
;MNARAWLPWLLAGACSRTGEPAPAGTTDASPTAAGDAIEVDAPPTSAVTSTATPSVELELEPLPMTALPLTLLATQVPADASLARATIRDGDAGTIAHYRVGDAIRKDVLIVAIDQGHVELVHDELRERLEVGATPAKLDPRDVFYADFVEDGEPSDMRDAVQLGEGPGWMIKTPAFAWGTRRTVHRLRESLRAYVRVAEGGPDVHVGDLSKAGGGPFPPHLSHRTGRDVDVGYVLSGRDADVARFVRASAANLDRARTWKLVKAMIDTRAVAWIFMDYRVQELLYEHALHGGTPRETLESLFQYPHGDRAMHGIIRDWRGHDDHFHVRWAE
;
A
#
# COMPACT_ATOMS: atom_id res chain seq x y z
N MET A 1 2.99 61.95 -13.19
CA MET A 1 4.33 62.52 -13.09
C MET A 1 5.22 61.55 -12.31
N ASN A 2 6.31 61.08 -12.94
CA ASN A 2 7.56 60.56 -12.38
C ASN A 2 7.45 59.52 -11.23
N ALA A 3 7.69 58.22 -11.38
CA ALA A 3 8.61 57.46 -12.25
C ALA A 3 10.10 57.80 -12.08
N ARG A 4 10.88 56.84 -11.55
CA ARG A 4 12.33 56.66 -11.78
C ARG A 4 12.79 55.26 -11.37
N ALA A 5 13.17 54.45 -12.36
CA ALA A 5 13.94 53.23 -12.20
C ALA A 5 15.44 53.52 -12.46
N TRP A 6 16.35 52.74 -11.88
CA TRP A 6 17.75 52.68 -12.33
C TRP A 6 18.35 51.27 -12.19
N LEU A 7 18.98 50.84 -13.28
CA LEU A 7 19.87 49.70 -13.51
C LEU A 7 20.98 50.27 -14.48
N PRO A 8 21.94 49.48 -15.02
CA PRO A 8 23.05 48.76 -14.40
C PRO A 8 24.45 49.27 -14.87
N TRP A 9 25.54 48.81 -14.23
CA TRP A 9 26.94 48.73 -14.74
C TRP A 9 27.55 47.44 -14.13
N LEU A 10 28.27 46.50 -14.78
CA LEU A 10 28.89 46.32 -16.12
C LEU A 10 30.31 46.93 -16.36
N LEU A 11 31.18 46.10 -16.97
CA LEU A 11 32.57 46.31 -17.45
C LEU A 11 33.68 46.45 -16.37
N ALA A 12 34.95 46.04 -16.58
CA ALA A 12 35.55 45.04 -17.49
C ALA A 12 37.05 44.83 -17.14
N GLY A 13 37.62 43.70 -17.59
CA GLY A 13 39.07 43.51 -17.78
C GLY A 13 39.81 42.69 -16.71
N ALA A 14 40.83 41.86 -17.00
CA ALA A 14 41.18 40.99 -18.14
C ALA A 14 42.63 40.49 -17.91
N CYS A 15 42.98 39.36 -18.56
CA CYS A 15 44.33 38.78 -18.71
C CYS A 15 44.99 38.07 -17.50
N SER A 16 45.70 36.94 -17.65
CA SER A 16 45.78 35.99 -18.80
C SER A 16 46.66 34.75 -18.47
N ARG A 17 46.51 33.68 -19.27
CA ARG A 17 47.45 32.54 -19.51
C ARG A 17 47.52 31.42 -18.45
N THR A 18 47.73 30.13 -18.79
CA THR A 18 47.72 29.36 -20.07
C THR A 18 47.69 27.85 -19.75
N GLY A 19 47.11 27.01 -20.61
CA GLY A 19 47.33 25.55 -20.59
C GLY A 19 46.24 24.74 -21.29
N GLU A 20 46.43 24.40 -22.57
CA GLU A 20 45.53 23.61 -23.41
C GLU A 20 46.37 22.71 -24.38
N PRO A 21 45.81 21.78 -25.20
CA PRO A 21 45.93 20.35 -24.87
C PRO A 21 46.43 19.44 -26.02
N ALA A 22 46.38 18.11 -25.80
CA ALA A 22 46.43 17.03 -26.81
C ALA A 22 47.84 16.81 -27.47
N PRO A 23 48.10 15.74 -28.27
CA PRO A 23 47.17 14.82 -28.95
C PRO A 23 47.44 13.30 -28.79
N ALA A 24 46.63 12.49 -29.47
CA ALA A 24 46.81 11.04 -29.64
C ALA A 24 47.71 10.70 -30.84
N GLY A 25 48.30 9.49 -30.85
CA GLY A 25 49.05 8.95 -31.97
C GLY A 25 49.36 7.46 -31.81
N THR A 26 49.12 6.67 -32.87
CA THR A 26 49.37 5.22 -32.96
C THR A 26 50.70 4.89 -33.61
N THR A 27 51.44 3.91 -33.11
CA THR A 27 52.45 3.15 -33.88
C THR A 27 52.58 1.71 -33.38
N ASP A 28 52.81 0.80 -34.33
CA ASP A 28 53.04 -0.64 -34.21
C ASP A 28 54.53 -0.97 -34.00
N ALA A 29 54.86 -2.06 -33.29
CA ALA A 29 56.10 -2.86 -33.40
C ALA A 29 56.27 -3.86 -32.22
N SER A 30 56.52 -5.14 -32.55
CA SER A 30 56.95 -6.20 -31.61
C SER A 30 58.36 -5.99 -31.04
N PRO A 31 58.72 -6.72 -29.96
CA PRO A 31 59.81 -7.68 -30.16
C PRO A 31 59.55 -9.07 -29.57
N THR A 32 60.19 -10.07 -30.19
CA THR A 32 60.24 -11.48 -29.77
C THR A 32 61.12 -11.71 -28.55
N ALA A 33 60.69 -12.58 -27.64
CA ALA A 33 61.56 -13.39 -26.79
C ALA A 33 60.90 -14.76 -26.53
N ALA A 34 61.66 -15.84 -26.67
CA ALA A 34 61.17 -17.20 -26.45
C ALA A 34 61.18 -17.57 -24.96
N GLY A 35 60.27 -18.45 -24.54
CA GLY A 35 60.24 -19.09 -23.24
C GLY A 35 59.53 -20.44 -23.37
N ASP A 36 60.17 -21.50 -22.88
CA ASP A 36 59.80 -22.89 -23.18
C ASP A 36 58.46 -23.33 -22.56
N ALA A 37 57.80 -24.26 -23.25
CA ALA A 37 56.59 -24.90 -22.74
C ALA A 37 56.93 -25.88 -21.60
N ILE A 38 56.29 -25.71 -20.45
CA ILE A 38 56.27 -26.70 -19.37
C ILE A 38 54.89 -27.36 -19.37
N GLU A 39 54.87 -28.62 -19.77
CA GLU A 39 53.71 -29.51 -19.71
C GLU A 39 53.48 -29.92 -18.25
N VAL A 40 52.24 -29.79 -17.76
CA VAL A 40 51.86 -30.16 -16.38
C VAL A 40 50.65 -31.08 -16.43
N ASP A 41 50.87 -32.32 -16.01
CA ASP A 41 49.91 -33.42 -16.12
C ASP A 41 48.63 -33.21 -15.29
N ALA A 42 47.52 -33.76 -15.78
CA ALA A 42 46.24 -33.74 -15.07
C ALA A 42 46.20 -34.83 -13.97
N PRO A 43 45.64 -34.55 -12.77
CA PRO A 43 45.59 -35.52 -11.68
C PRO A 43 44.58 -36.66 -11.95
N PRO A 44 44.83 -37.89 -11.45
CA PRO A 44 44.00 -39.05 -11.74
C PRO A 44 42.64 -39.00 -11.03
N THR A 45 41.58 -39.33 -11.77
CA THR A 45 40.21 -39.44 -11.25
C THR A 45 40.07 -40.66 -10.34
N SER A 46 39.75 -40.46 -9.06
CA SER A 46 39.38 -41.54 -8.14
C SER A 46 37.86 -41.68 -8.09
N ALA A 47 37.33 -42.82 -8.52
CA ALA A 47 35.91 -43.11 -8.47
C ALA A 47 35.47 -43.44 -7.03
N VAL A 48 34.61 -42.59 -6.44
CA VAL A 48 33.98 -42.86 -5.15
C VAL A 48 32.61 -43.49 -5.39
N THR A 49 32.47 -44.78 -5.11
CA THR A 49 31.19 -45.48 -5.18
C THR A 49 30.29 -44.99 -4.04
N SER A 50 29.29 -44.15 -4.35
CA SER A 50 28.30 -43.71 -3.38
C SER A 50 27.27 -44.83 -3.15
N THR A 51 27.28 -45.42 -1.96
CA THR A 51 26.18 -46.27 -1.48
C THR A 51 25.02 -45.37 -1.07
N ALA A 52 23.96 -45.33 -1.88
CA ALA A 52 22.74 -44.59 -1.56
C ALA A 52 22.06 -45.16 -0.30
N THR A 53 21.94 -44.34 0.74
CA THR A 53 21.00 -44.58 1.83
C THR A 53 19.58 -44.28 1.32
N PRO A 54 18.57 -45.15 1.53
CA PRO A 54 17.22 -44.85 1.09
C PRO A 54 16.67 -43.66 1.87
N SER A 55 16.42 -42.55 1.18
CA SER A 55 15.66 -41.42 1.69
C SER A 55 14.24 -41.88 1.99
N VAL A 56 13.82 -41.78 3.26
CA VAL A 56 12.41 -41.92 3.61
C VAL A 56 11.72 -40.61 3.19
N GLU A 57 11.04 -40.63 2.05
CA GLU A 57 10.09 -39.59 1.71
C GLU A 57 8.93 -39.66 2.72
N LEU A 58 8.89 -38.68 3.62
CA LEU A 58 7.73 -38.43 4.47
C LEU A 58 6.62 -37.89 3.57
N GLU A 59 5.67 -38.74 3.18
CA GLU A 59 4.39 -38.29 2.63
C GLU A 59 3.69 -37.40 3.68
N LEU A 60 3.83 -36.09 3.52
CA LEU A 60 3.07 -35.10 4.27
C LEU A 60 1.60 -35.26 3.91
N GLU A 61 0.74 -35.54 4.90
CA GLU A 61 -0.69 -35.59 4.66
C GLU A 61 -1.19 -34.24 4.10
N PRO A 62 -2.09 -34.25 3.10
CA PRO A 62 -2.57 -33.04 2.47
C PRO A 62 -3.31 -32.15 3.49
N LEU A 63 -3.03 -30.84 3.43
CA LEU A 63 -3.64 -29.86 4.34
C LEU A 63 -5.17 -29.92 4.30
N PRO A 64 -5.85 -29.78 5.46
CA PRO A 64 -7.30 -29.85 5.53
C PRO A 64 -7.95 -28.71 4.75
N MET A 65 -9.08 -29.00 4.09
CA MET A 65 -9.87 -27.98 3.40
C MET A 65 -10.43 -26.95 4.38
N THR A 66 -10.34 -25.66 4.03
CA THR A 66 -10.89 -24.58 4.85
C THR A 66 -12.41 -24.68 4.99
N ALA A 67 -12.91 -24.41 6.20
CA ALA A 67 -14.34 -24.30 6.49
C ALA A 67 -14.86 -22.85 6.39
N LEU A 68 -13.97 -21.89 6.13
CA LEU A 68 -14.34 -20.48 5.96
C LEU A 68 -15.22 -20.29 4.70
N PRO A 69 -16.14 -19.32 4.69
CA PRO A 69 -16.98 -19.02 3.52
C PRO A 69 -16.23 -18.24 2.45
N LEU A 70 -15.05 -18.74 2.06
CA LEU A 70 -14.19 -18.22 1.00
C LEU A 70 -14.42 -19.02 -0.28
N THR A 71 -14.16 -18.42 -1.44
CA THR A 71 -14.18 -19.14 -2.71
C THR A 71 -13.03 -18.67 -3.59
N LEU A 72 -12.11 -19.58 -3.92
CA LEU A 72 -11.03 -19.31 -4.86
C LEU A 72 -11.57 -19.37 -6.28
N LEU A 73 -11.56 -18.23 -6.96
CA LEU A 73 -12.09 -18.06 -8.32
C LEU A 73 -11.02 -18.32 -9.39
N ALA A 74 -9.77 -17.93 -9.12
CA ALA A 74 -8.64 -18.13 -10.03
C ALA A 74 -7.29 -18.01 -9.31
N THR A 75 -6.27 -18.67 -9.85
CA THR A 75 -4.86 -18.52 -9.46
C THR A 75 -4.02 -18.16 -10.67
N GLN A 76 -3.10 -17.20 -10.52
CA GLN A 76 -2.07 -16.87 -11.50
C GLN A 76 -0.71 -17.15 -10.86
N VAL A 77 0.05 -18.09 -11.42
CA VAL A 77 1.38 -18.49 -10.91
C VAL A 77 2.41 -18.28 -12.02
N PRO A 78 3.02 -17.07 -12.10
CA PRO A 78 4.10 -16.79 -13.04
C PRO A 78 5.43 -17.40 -12.54
N ALA A 79 6.48 -17.33 -13.37
CA ALA A 79 7.79 -17.90 -13.04
C ALA A 79 8.46 -17.27 -11.80
N ASP A 80 8.16 -16.00 -11.52
CA ASP A 80 8.50 -15.36 -10.24
C ASP A 80 7.33 -15.54 -9.26
N ALA A 81 7.50 -16.46 -8.30
CA ALA A 81 6.49 -16.77 -7.30
C ALA A 81 6.07 -15.55 -6.43
N SER A 82 6.89 -14.50 -6.33
CA SER A 82 6.52 -13.27 -5.60
C SER A 82 5.44 -12.44 -6.31
N LEU A 83 5.20 -12.74 -7.59
CA LEU A 83 4.13 -12.17 -8.42
C LEU A 83 2.89 -13.07 -8.50
N ALA A 84 2.87 -14.21 -7.80
CA ALA A 84 1.71 -15.10 -7.76
C ALA A 84 0.48 -14.42 -7.12
N ARG A 85 -0.70 -14.75 -7.65
CA ARG A 85 -1.98 -14.14 -7.25
C ARG A 85 -3.10 -15.16 -7.13
N ALA A 86 -3.94 -14.94 -6.15
CA ALA A 86 -5.23 -15.61 -5.97
C ALA A 86 -6.35 -14.57 -6.13
N THR A 87 -7.41 -14.91 -6.85
CA THR A 87 -8.65 -14.12 -6.86
C THR A 87 -9.63 -14.84 -5.96
N ILE A 88 -9.93 -14.24 -4.80
CA ILE A 88 -10.75 -14.88 -3.75
C ILE A 88 -11.97 -14.02 -3.48
N ARG A 89 -13.12 -14.68 -3.40
CA ARG A 89 -14.36 -14.14 -2.87
C ARG A 89 -14.42 -14.39 -1.36
N ASP A 90 -14.63 -13.34 -0.57
CA ASP A 90 -15.07 -13.47 0.82
C ASP A 90 -16.61 -13.40 0.86
N GLY A 91 -17.24 -14.52 1.23
CA GLY A 91 -18.70 -14.65 1.24
C GLY A 91 -19.41 -13.96 2.38
N ASP A 92 -18.73 -13.68 3.50
CA ASP A 92 -19.30 -12.89 4.60
C ASP A 92 -19.23 -11.40 4.28
N ALA A 93 -18.11 -10.94 3.70
CA ALA A 93 -17.93 -9.56 3.28
C ALA A 93 -18.71 -9.21 1.99
N GLY A 94 -18.98 -10.20 1.12
CA GLY A 94 -19.53 -9.95 -0.22
C GLY A 94 -18.53 -9.23 -1.13
N THR A 95 -17.23 -9.43 -0.91
CA THR A 95 -16.16 -8.80 -1.69
C THR A 95 -15.39 -9.84 -2.48
N ILE A 96 -14.86 -9.43 -3.62
CA ILE A 96 -13.94 -10.22 -4.44
C ILE A 96 -12.70 -9.36 -4.69
N ALA A 97 -11.54 -9.87 -4.32
CA ALA A 97 -10.26 -9.17 -4.49
C ALA A 97 -9.16 -10.12 -5.00
N HIS A 98 -8.10 -9.51 -5.50
CA HIS A 98 -6.83 -10.19 -5.70
C HIS A 98 -6.03 -10.21 -4.41
N TYR A 99 -5.21 -11.24 -4.21
CA TYR A 99 -4.34 -11.42 -3.05
C TYR A 99 -3.02 -12.08 -3.49
N ARG A 100 -1.93 -11.79 -2.76
CA ARG A 100 -0.58 -12.35 -2.95
C ARG A 100 -0.15 -13.19 -1.74
N VAL A 101 1.01 -13.85 -1.83
CA VAL A 101 1.63 -14.48 -0.65
C VAL A 101 1.97 -13.42 0.39
N GLY A 102 1.58 -13.67 1.65
CA GLY A 102 1.69 -12.73 2.78
C GLY A 102 0.52 -11.75 2.91
N ASP A 103 -0.46 -11.78 2.01
CA ASP A 103 -1.64 -10.92 2.11
C ASP A 103 -2.68 -11.54 3.06
N ALA A 104 -3.37 -10.71 3.85
CA ALA A 104 -4.38 -11.17 4.79
C ALA A 104 -5.80 -10.99 4.22
N ILE A 105 -6.54 -12.08 4.05
CA ILE A 105 -7.94 -12.07 3.59
C ILE A 105 -8.83 -11.45 4.67
N ARG A 106 -8.54 -11.79 5.93
CA ARG A 106 -9.13 -11.26 7.15
C ARG A 106 -8.01 -11.06 8.18
N LYS A 107 -8.28 -10.35 9.28
CA LYS A 107 -7.30 -10.10 10.35
C LYS A 107 -6.63 -11.36 10.91
N ASP A 108 -7.35 -12.46 10.84
CA ASP A 108 -7.08 -13.81 11.35
C ASP A 108 -6.75 -14.83 10.23
N VAL A 109 -6.80 -14.44 8.95
CA VAL A 109 -6.63 -15.35 7.80
C VAL A 109 -5.56 -14.83 6.84
N LEU A 110 -4.39 -15.45 6.86
CA LEU A 110 -3.20 -15.07 6.08
C LEU A 110 -2.96 -16.05 4.93
N ILE A 111 -2.66 -15.56 3.72
CA ILE A 111 -2.17 -16.40 2.62
C ILE A 111 -0.68 -16.69 2.81
N VAL A 112 -0.30 -17.98 2.83
CA VAL A 112 1.10 -18.40 3.00
C VAL A 112 1.70 -19.08 1.76
N ALA A 113 0.89 -19.61 0.85
CA ALA A 113 1.33 -20.07 -0.47
C ALA A 113 0.20 -19.90 -1.52
N ILE A 114 0.57 -19.72 -2.79
CA ILE A 114 -0.35 -19.64 -3.93
C ILE A 114 0.24 -20.49 -5.04
N ASP A 115 -0.50 -21.54 -5.40
CA ASP A 115 -0.09 -22.56 -6.36
C ASP A 115 -1.17 -22.73 -7.44
N GLN A 116 -0.92 -23.57 -8.44
CA GLN A 116 -1.91 -23.80 -9.49
C GLN A 116 -3.16 -24.46 -8.90
N GLY A 117 -4.29 -23.76 -9.01
CA GLY A 117 -5.60 -24.24 -8.56
C GLY A 117 -5.84 -24.24 -7.06
N HIS A 118 -4.88 -23.82 -6.23
CA HIS A 118 -5.06 -23.79 -4.77
C HIS A 118 -4.20 -22.74 -4.05
N VAL A 119 -4.57 -22.48 -2.79
CA VAL A 119 -3.96 -21.52 -1.89
C VAL A 119 -3.81 -22.16 -0.52
N GLU A 120 -2.65 -22.01 0.12
CA GLU A 120 -2.49 -22.32 1.55
C GLU A 120 -2.81 -21.09 2.39
N LEU A 121 -3.62 -21.30 3.42
CA LEU A 121 -4.03 -20.30 4.40
C LEU A 121 -3.48 -20.67 5.78
N VAL A 122 -3.18 -19.66 6.60
CA VAL A 122 -3.09 -19.80 8.06
C VAL A 122 -4.27 -19.08 8.68
N HIS A 123 -5.05 -19.80 9.48
CA HIS A 123 -6.23 -19.33 10.18
C HIS A 123 -6.22 -19.92 11.59
N ASP A 124 -6.29 -19.07 12.63
CA ASP A 124 -6.16 -19.46 14.05
C ASP A 124 -5.00 -20.44 14.32
N GLU A 125 -3.81 -20.11 13.79
CA GLU A 125 -2.57 -20.91 13.83
C GLU A 125 -2.61 -22.26 13.05
N LEU A 126 -3.77 -22.68 12.56
CA LEU A 126 -3.94 -23.87 11.72
C LEU A 126 -3.61 -23.55 10.25
N ARG A 127 -2.93 -24.48 9.58
CA ARG A 127 -2.78 -24.44 8.13
C ARG A 127 -3.96 -25.14 7.46
N GLU A 128 -4.59 -24.44 6.54
CA GLU A 128 -5.75 -24.89 5.79
C GLU A 128 -5.51 -24.71 4.28
N ARG A 129 -6.24 -25.45 3.45
CA ARG A 129 -6.20 -25.37 1.99
C ARG A 129 -7.49 -24.81 1.43
N LEU A 130 -7.39 -23.90 0.46
CA LEU A 130 -8.51 -23.43 -0.34
C LEU A 130 -8.23 -23.77 -1.81
N GLU A 131 -9.15 -24.50 -2.45
CA GLU A 131 -9.00 -24.98 -3.83
C GLU A 131 -10.02 -24.32 -4.77
N VAL A 132 -9.69 -24.24 -6.07
CA VAL A 132 -10.64 -23.87 -7.12
C VAL A 132 -11.68 -24.96 -7.23
N GLY A 133 -12.95 -24.62 -6.97
CA GLY A 133 -14.04 -25.58 -7.04
C GLY A 133 -14.20 -26.18 -8.45
N ALA A 134 -14.41 -27.50 -8.53
CA ALA A 134 -14.65 -28.21 -9.79
C ALA A 134 -15.96 -27.78 -10.52
N THR A 135 -16.83 -27.04 -9.83
CA THR A 135 -18.01 -26.39 -10.42
C THR A 135 -17.81 -24.87 -10.41
N PRO A 136 -18.24 -24.14 -11.47
CA PRO A 136 -18.14 -22.68 -11.49
C PRO A 136 -18.79 -22.03 -10.27
N ALA A 137 -18.02 -21.16 -9.60
CA ALA A 137 -18.50 -20.43 -8.44
C ALA A 137 -19.75 -19.59 -8.79
N LYS A 138 -20.81 -19.74 -7.99
CA LYS A 138 -21.98 -18.85 -8.07
C LYS A 138 -21.66 -17.56 -7.32
N LEU A 139 -21.39 -16.49 -8.08
CA LEU A 139 -21.27 -15.15 -7.54
C LEU A 139 -22.66 -14.60 -7.18
N ASP A 140 -22.77 -13.84 -6.09
CA ASP A 140 -23.97 -13.05 -5.80
C ASP A 140 -23.95 -11.82 -6.73
N PRO A 141 -25.08 -11.40 -7.33
CA PRO A 141 -25.14 -10.19 -8.14
C PRO A 141 -24.76 -8.89 -7.41
N ARG A 142 -24.61 -8.94 -6.08
CA ARG A 142 -24.14 -7.85 -5.22
C ARG A 142 -22.67 -7.99 -4.79
N ASP A 143 -21.92 -8.98 -5.26
CA ASP A 143 -20.50 -9.08 -4.92
C ASP A 143 -19.72 -7.89 -5.49
N VAL A 144 -18.93 -7.22 -4.65
CA VAL A 144 -18.13 -6.06 -5.08
C VAL A 144 -16.74 -6.51 -5.50
N PHE A 145 -16.39 -6.31 -6.78
CA PHE A 145 -15.08 -6.62 -7.32
C PHE A 145 -14.12 -5.43 -7.14
N TYR A 146 -13.04 -5.66 -6.40
CA TYR A 146 -12.03 -4.68 -6.04
C TYR A 146 -10.68 -5.01 -6.74
N ALA A 147 -10.68 -4.88 -8.06
CA ALA A 147 -9.52 -5.17 -8.93
C ALA A 147 -8.25 -4.40 -8.48
N ASP A 148 -8.40 -3.07 -8.30
CA ASP A 148 -7.28 -2.14 -8.09
C ASP A 148 -6.83 -2.03 -6.62
N PHE A 149 -7.34 -2.91 -5.73
CA PHE A 149 -7.10 -2.81 -4.29
C PHE A 149 -5.73 -3.36 -3.90
N VAL A 150 -5.44 -4.61 -4.29
CA VAL A 150 -4.09 -5.16 -4.25
C VAL A 150 -3.36 -4.71 -5.50
N GLU A 151 -2.39 -3.82 -5.31
CA GLU A 151 -1.68 -3.19 -6.42
C GLU A 151 -0.97 -4.21 -7.29
N ASP A 152 -0.97 -3.95 -8.60
CA ASP A 152 0.00 -4.52 -9.52
C ASP A 152 1.43 -4.20 -9.07
N GLY A 153 2.41 -4.97 -9.54
CA GLY A 153 3.82 -4.80 -9.15
C GLY A 153 4.48 -3.53 -9.68
N GLU A 154 3.70 -2.53 -10.11
CA GLU A 154 4.18 -1.23 -10.56
C GLU A 154 5.01 -0.60 -9.44
N PRO A 155 6.32 -0.42 -9.64
CA PRO A 155 7.20 -0.02 -8.56
C PRO A 155 7.01 1.47 -8.28
N SER A 156 6.21 1.79 -7.26
CA SER A 156 6.44 3.01 -6.51
C SER A 156 7.84 2.93 -5.92
N ASP A 157 8.71 3.82 -6.39
CA ASP A 157 10.12 3.80 -6.04
C ASP A 157 10.34 4.33 -4.63
N MET A 158 10.26 3.42 -3.66
CA MET A 158 10.50 3.72 -2.25
C MET A 158 11.96 4.10 -1.94
N ARG A 159 12.88 4.12 -2.91
CA ARG A 159 14.25 4.67 -2.73
C ARG A 159 14.23 6.14 -2.30
N ASP A 160 13.22 6.90 -2.71
CA ASP A 160 13.03 8.32 -2.38
C ASP A 160 11.95 8.58 -1.32
N ALA A 161 11.49 7.52 -0.64
CA ALA A 161 10.45 7.59 0.39
C ALA A 161 10.83 8.51 1.54
N VAL A 162 9.81 9.17 2.12
CA VAL A 162 9.98 10.12 3.23
C VAL A 162 9.14 9.64 4.40
N GLN A 163 9.68 9.80 5.61
CA GLN A 163 8.95 9.55 6.83
C GLN A 163 8.04 10.75 7.17
N LEU A 164 6.77 10.46 7.44
CA LEU A 164 5.88 11.41 8.07
C LEU A 164 6.22 11.52 9.57
N GLY A 165 6.82 12.64 9.94
CA GLY A 165 6.93 13.06 11.34
C GLY A 165 5.64 13.69 11.87
N GLU A 166 5.53 13.69 13.19
CA GLU A 166 4.50 14.39 13.99
C GLU A 166 4.43 15.89 13.66
N GLY A 167 3.33 16.54 14.03
CA GLY A 167 3.17 17.98 13.87
C GLY A 167 1.96 18.53 14.61
N PRO A 168 1.75 19.86 14.59
CA PRO A 168 0.67 20.47 15.36
C PRO A 168 -0.70 19.97 14.87
N GLY A 169 -1.43 19.26 15.72
CA GLY A 169 -2.73 18.69 15.39
C GLY A 169 -2.72 17.25 14.86
N TRP A 170 -1.58 16.55 14.85
CA TRP A 170 -1.52 15.12 14.54
C TRP A 170 -0.33 14.40 15.17
N MET A 171 -0.55 13.16 15.59
CA MET A 171 0.49 12.25 16.11
C MET A 171 0.63 11.01 15.23
N ILE A 172 1.77 10.34 15.33
CA ILE A 172 2.10 9.15 14.54
C ILE A 172 2.04 7.91 15.44
N LYS A 173 1.06 7.04 15.21
CA LYS A 173 0.81 5.82 16.00
C LYS A 173 1.99 4.85 15.96
N THR A 174 2.66 4.70 14.83
CA THR A 174 3.81 3.79 14.68
C THR A 174 4.83 4.35 13.69
N PRO A 175 5.84 5.12 14.16
CA PRO A 175 6.80 5.81 13.29
C PRO A 175 7.55 4.88 12.31
N ALA A 176 7.78 3.62 12.67
CA ALA A 176 8.43 2.63 11.80
C ALA A 176 7.66 2.36 10.49
N PHE A 177 6.34 2.59 10.48
CA PHE A 177 5.45 2.36 9.33
C PHE A 177 4.89 3.67 8.75
N ALA A 178 5.42 4.82 9.16
CA ALA A 178 4.99 6.13 8.71
C ALA A 178 5.70 6.61 7.43
N TRP A 179 6.08 5.70 6.53
CA TRP A 179 6.82 6.02 5.30
C TRP A 179 5.88 6.07 4.10
N GLY A 180 6.09 7.04 3.21
CA GLY A 180 5.31 7.15 1.97
C GLY A 180 6.08 7.82 0.84
N THR A 181 5.48 7.86 -0.35
CA THR A 181 6.02 8.65 -1.46
C THR A 181 6.11 10.12 -1.06
N ARG A 182 7.04 10.87 -1.66
CA ARG A 182 7.15 12.33 -1.43
C ARG A 182 5.82 13.05 -1.68
N ARG A 183 5.05 12.58 -2.66
CA ARG A 183 3.74 13.11 -3.07
C ARG A 183 2.67 12.81 -2.01
N THR A 184 2.57 11.56 -1.55
CA THR A 184 1.69 11.15 -0.45
C THR A 184 1.95 11.95 0.82
N VAL A 185 3.20 11.97 1.29
CA VAL A 185 3.58 12.63 2.56
C VAL A 185 3.35 14.15 2.48
N HIS A 186 3.54 14.76 1.30
CA HIS A 186 3.23 16.17 1.08
C HIS A 186 1.73 16.45 1.20
N ARG A 187 0.90 15.70 0.46
CA ARG A 187 -0.58 15.87 0.44
C ARG A 187 -1.23 15.57 1.78
N LEU A 188 -0.74 14.55 2.48
CA LEU A 188 -1.21 14.22 3.82
C LEU A 188 -0.87 15.35 4.81
N ARG A 189 0.37 15.89 4.79
CA ARG A 189 0.74 17.07 5.60
C ARG A 189 -0.08 18.30 5.24
N GLU A 190 -0.37 18.53 3.97
CA GLU A 190 -1.24 19.63 3.52
C GLU A 190 -2.66 19.48 4.09
N SER A 191 -3.24 18.29 3.96
CA SER A 191 -4.58 17.94 4.44
C SER A 191 -4.70 18.08 5.96
N LEU A 192 -3.74 17.54 6.72
CA LEU A 192 -3.71 17.64 8.18
C LEU A 192 -3.59 19.10 8.63
N ARG A 193 -2.70 19.89 8.02
CA ARG A 193 -2.60 21.33 8.28
C ARG A 193 -3.88 22.09 7.90
N ALA A 194 -4.59 21.65 6.85
CA ALA A 194 -5.86 22.25 6.44
C ALA A 194 -6.97 21.95 7.45
N TYR A 195 -7.09 20.69 7.90
CA TYR A 195 -7.97 20.29 9.00
C TYR A 195 -7.72 21.15 10.24
N VAL A 196 -6.47 21.26 10.71
CA VAL A 196 -6.13 22.00 11.94
C VAL A 196 -6.56 23.47 11.91
N ARG A 197 -6.52 24.12 10.73
CA ARG A 197 -7.01 25.50 10.56
C ARG A 197 -8.53 25.63 10.69
N VAL A 198 -9.30 24.59 10.36
CA VAL A 198 -10.77 24.61 10.40
C VAL A 198 -11.36 23.82 11.56
N ALA A 199 -10.55 23.03 12.28
CA ALA A 199 -10.98 22.15 13.35
C ALA A 199 -11.55 22.92 14.55
N GLU A 200 -11.04 24.11 14.85
CA GLU A 200 -11.41 24.91 16.04
C GLU A 200 -11.01 24.16 17.34
N GLY A 201 -9.71 23.92 17.53
CA GLY A 201 -9.16 23.11 18.64
C GLY A 201 -9.33 21.60 18.41
N GLY A 202 -9.57 20.83 19.47
CA GLY A 202 -9.85 19.38 19.43
C GLY A 202 -8.64 18.47 19.71
N PRO A 203 -8.85 17.14 19.76
CA PRO A 203 -7.77 16.16 19.87
C PRO A 203 -6.93 16.10 18.58
N ASP A 204 -5.70 15.60 18.70
CA ASP A 204 -4.81 15.37 17.57
C ASP A 204 -5.35 14.27 16.65
N VAL A 205 -5.11 14.39 15.35
CA VAL A 205 -5.40 13.31 14.39
C VAL A 205 -4.41 12.17 14.59
N HIS A 206 -4.91 10.97 14.85
CA HIS A 206 -4.08 9.78 14.95
C HIS A 206 -3.79 9.24 13.54
N VAL A 207 -2.57 9.44 13.04
CA VAL A 207 -2.12 8.85 11.78
C VAL A 207 -1.55 7.46 12.07
N GLY A 208 -2.07 6.46 11.37
CA GLY A 208 -1.66 5.07 11.47
C GLY A 208 -0.51 4.72 10.54
N ASP A 209 -0.63 3.57 9.91
CA ASP A 209 0.37 3.04 9.00
C ASP A 209 0.25 3.72 7.62
N LEU A 210 1.37 3.79 6.89
CA LEU A 210 1.45 4.23 5.48
C LEU A 210 2.15 3.16 4.63
N SER A 211 3.34 2.76 5.07
CA SER A 211 4.13 1.64 4.57
C SER A 211 5.45 1.51 5.36
N LYS A 212 6.15 0.39 5.18
CA LYS A 212 7.55 0.25 5.59
C LYS A 212 8.46 1.19 4.79
N ALA A 213 9.62 1.55 5.33
CA ALA A 213 10.60 2.43 4.67
C ALA A 213 10.99 1.99 3.23
N GLY A 214 11.13 0.69 2.98
CA GLY A 214 11.39 0.12 1.65
C GLY A 214 10.14 -0.42 0.94
N GLY A 215 8.94 -0.16 1.44
CA GLY A 215 7.69 -0.71 0.92
C GLY A 215 7.59 -2.25 0.97
N GLY A 216 6.93 -2.82 -0.03
CA GLY A 216 6.73 -4.26 -0.21
C GLY A 216 5.63 -4.86 0.70
N PRO A 217 5.49 -6.20 0.76
CA PRO A 217 4.43 -6.88 1.51
C PRO A 217 4.42 -6.46 2.98
N PHE A 218 3.26 -6.07 3.50
CA PHE A 218 3.14 -5.52 4.85
C PHE A 218 1.90 -6.08 5.57
N PRO A 219 1.91 -7.35 5.98
CA PRO A 219 0.76 -7.98 6.63
C PRO A 219 0.36 -7.21 7.91
N PRO A 220 -0.94 -7.05 8.22
CA PRO A 220 -2.10 -7.59 7.49
C PRO A 220 -2.54 -6.73 6.29
N HIS A 221 -1.83 -5.64 5.98
CA HIS A 221 -2.22 -4.69 4.95
C HIS A 221 -2.03 -5.22 3.53
N LEU A 222 -3.12 -5.19 2.77
CA LEU A 222 -3.19 -5.58 1.36
C LEU A 222 -2.60 -4.51 0.42
N SER A 223 -2.73 -3.24 0.82
CA SER A 223 -2.54 -2.05 0.00
C SER A 223 -1.25 -1.27 0.30
N HIS A 224 -0.86 -1.16 1.58
CA HIS A 224 0.22 -0.30 2.14
C HIS A 224 1.68 -0.67 1.73
N ARG A 225 1.89 -0.98 0.45
CA ARG A 225 3.12 -1.57 -0.10
C ARG A 225 3.99 -0.57 -0.85
N THR A 226 3.38 0.49 -1.36
CA THR A 226 3.99 1.50 -2.26
C THR A 226 4.10 2.89 -1.65
N GLY A 227 3.68 3.07 -0.40
CA GLY A 227 3.67 4.39 0.25
C GLY A 227 2.64 5.36 -0.33
N ARG A 228 1.61 4.85 -0.99
CA ARG A 228 0.49 5.58 -1.60
C ARG A 228 -0.79 5.57 -0.75
N ASP A 229 -0.73 4.90 0.38
CA ASP A 229 -1.85 4.64 1.27
C ASP A 229 -1.57 5.22 2.67
N VAL A 230 -2.62 5.45 3.45
CA VAL A 230 -2.54 5.84 4.85
C VAL A 230 -3.79 5.45 5.62
N ASP A 231 -3.61 4.88 6.80
CA ASP A 231 -4.70 4.71 7.78
C ASP A 231 -4.81 5.95 8.67
N VAL A 232 -6.03 6.44 8.88
CA VAL A 232 -6.27 7.61 9.72
C VAL A 232 -7.40 7.32 10.69
N GLY A 233 -7.15 7.53 11.98
CA GLY A 233 -8.16 7.38 13.01
C GLY A 233 -9.30 8.39 12.83
N TYR A 234 -10.53 7.97 13.11
CA TYR A 234 -11.65 8.89 13.22
C TYR A 234 -11.40 9.89 14.35
N VAL A 235 -11.91 11.13 14.21
CA VAL A 235 -11.84 12.09 15.31
C VAL A 235 -12.95 11.75 16.29
N LEU A 236 -12.57 11.35 17.50
CA LEU A 236 -13.50 10.90 18.54
C LEU A 236 -13.71 11.99 19.60
N SER A 237 -14.69 11.75 20.46
CA SER A 237 -15.17 12.68 21.48
C SER A 237 -15.31 12.00 22.85
N GLY A 238 -15.43 12.82 23.90
CA GLY A 238 -15.53 12.32 25.28
C GLY A 238 -14.27 11.56 25.69
N ARG A 239 -14.45 10.42 26.37
CA ARG A 239 -13.33 9.62 26.93
C ARG A 239 -12.43 8.97 25.87
N ASP A 240 -12.91 8.85 24.63
CA ASP A 240 -12.19 8.17 23.54
C ASP A 240 -11.35 9.16 22.71
N ALA A 241 -11.47 10.47 22.95
CA ALA A 241 -10.88 11.53 22.12
C ALA A 241 -9.34 11.46 22.02
N ASP A 242 -8.65 11.29 23.15
CA ASP A 242 -7.18 11.29 23.23
C ASP A 242 -6.57 9.88 23.27
N VAL A 243 -7.34 8.86 22.88
CA VAL A 243 -6.89 7.46 22.91
C VAL A 243 -6.04 7.16 21.67
N ALA A 244 -4.72 7.13 21.83
CA ALA A 244 -3.73 6.98 20.74
C ALA A 244 -3.86 5.72 19.86
N ARG A 245 -4.57 4.68 20.32
CA ARG A 245 -4.93 3.52 19.48
C ARG A 245 -6.20 3.81 18.70
N PHE A 246 -6.41 3.16 17.56
CA PHE A 246 -7.71 3.18 16.91
C PHE A 246 -8.79 2.57 17.82
N VAL A 247 -9.98 3.19 17.81
CA VAL A 247 -11.15 2.86 18.62
C VAL A 247 -12.36 2.90 17.70
N ARG A 248 -13.22 1.87 17.77
CA ARG A 248 -14.43 1.79 16.94
C ARG A 248 -15.26 3.07 17.06
N ALA A 249 -15.52 3.71 15.93
CA ALA A 249 -16.44 4.81 15.79
C ALA A 249 -17.89 4.32 15.87
N SER A 250 -18.72 5.16 16.48
CA SER A 250 -20.15 4.93 16.67
C SER A 250 -20.88 6.25 16.79
N ALA A 251 -22.21 6.22 16.71
CA ALA A 251 -23.05 7.40 16.91
C ALA A 251 -22.84 8.11 18.27
N ALA A 252 -22.24 7.43 19.26
CA ALA A 252 -22.05 7.90 20.63
C ALA A 252 -20.65 8.51 20.92
N ASN A 253 -19.63 8.21 20.12
CA ASN A 253 -18.26 8.70 20.33
C ASN A 253 -17.64 9.42 19.12
N LEU A 254 -18.19 9.29 17.91
CA LEU A 254 -17.68 9.97 16.71
C LEU A 254 -17.94 11.49 16.77
N ASP A 255 -16.88 12.31 16.75
CA ASP A 255 -17.02 13.74 16.43
C ASP A 255 -17.22 13.87 14.91
N ARG A 256 -18.50 13.89 14.52
CA ARG A 256 -18.92 13.94 13.11
C ARG A 256 -18.43 15.22 12.42
N ALA A 257 -18.39 16.34 13.16
CA ALA A 257 -17.98 17.63 12.61
C ALA A 257 -16.48 17.66 12.32
N ARG A 258 -15.66 17.19 13.26
CA ARG A 258 -14.20 17.12 13.07
C ARG A 258 -13.81 16.07 12.05
N THR A 259 -14.42 14.88 12.12
CA THR A 259 -14.16 13.82 11.15
C THR A 259 -14.55 14.25 9.74
N TRP A 260 -15.70 14.92 9.56
CA TRP A 260 -16.08 15.45 8.25
C TRP A 260 -15.13 16.55 7.76
N LYS A 261 -14.72 17.49 8.64
CA LYS A 261 -13.69 18.49 8.32
C LYS A 261 -12.36 17.85 7.88
N LEU A 262 -11.95 16.75 8.52
CA LEU A 262 -10.72 16.00 8.20
C LEU A 262 -10.82 15.29 6.84
N VAL A 263 -11.88 14.50 6.63
CA VAL A 263 -12.15 13.80 5.36
C VAL A 263 -12.25 14.79 4.20
N LYS A 264 -12.97 15.90 4.39
CA LYS A 264 -13.08 16.96 3.39
C LYS A 264 -11.72 17.61 3.09
N ALA A 265 -10.88 17.86 4.10
CA ALA A 265 -9.55 18.43 3.89
C ALA A 265 -8.64 17.53 3.03
N MET A 266 -8.82 16.20 3.09
CA MET A 266 -8.14 15.26 2.20
C MET A 266 -8.73 15.26 0.79
N ILE A 267 -10.06 15.24 0.65
CA ILE A 267 -10.75 15.30 -0.65
C ILE A 267 -10.43 16.60 -1.41
N ASP A 268 -10.35 17.74 -0.72
CA ASP A 268 -10.09 19.07 -1.29
C ASP A 268 -8.73 19.17 -2.01
N THR A 269 -7.77 18.28 -1.71
CA THR A 269 -6.51 18.16 -2.46
C THR A 269 -6.70 17.75 -3.93
N ARG A 270 -7.87 17.19 -4.27
CA ARG A 270 -8.19 16.53 -5.56
C ARG A 270 -7.23 15.40 -5.92
N ALA A 271 -6.64 14.76 -4.91
CA ALA A 271 -5.62 13.73 -5.06
C ALA A 271 -6.01 12.37 -4.47
N VAL A 272 -7.18 12.28 -3.83
CA VAL A 272 -7.72 11.03 -3.32
C VAL A 272 -8.22 10.18 -4.48
N ALA A 273 -7.76 8.93 -4.56
CA ALA A 273 -8.34 7.91 -5.43
C ALA A 273 -9.51 7.22 -4.72
N TRP A 274 -9.28 6.74 -3.49
CA TRP A 274 -10.27 6.02 -2.68
C TRP A 274 -10.16 6.40 -1.20
N ILE A 275 -11.28 6.33 -0.49
CA ILE A 275 -11.36 6.29 0.97
C ILE A 275 -12.16 5.05 1.35
N PHE A 276 -11.63 4.18 2.21
CA PHE A 276 -12.38 3.04 2.76
C PHE A 276 -12.82 3.33 4.20
N MET A 277 -14.10 3.12 4.48
CA MET A 277 -14.80 3.60 5.67
C MET A 277 -16.05 2.75 5.92
N ASP A 278 -16.24 2.22 7.14
CA ASP A 278 -17.41 1.41 7.52
C ASP A 278 -18.72 2.12 7.12
N TYR A 279 -19.62 1.37 6.48
CA TYR A 279 -20.88 1.88 5.92
C TYR A 279 -21.76 2.65 6.94
N ARG A 280 -21.71 2.30 8.23
CA ARG A 280 -22.44 3.01 9.30
C ARG A 280 -21.73 4.30 9.69
N VAL A 281 -20.41 4.38 9.55
CA VAL A 281 -19.67 5.65 9.71
C VAL A 281 -19.96 6.57 8.53
N GLN A 282 -20.06 6.04 7.31
CA GLN A 282 -20.51 6.80 6.14
C GLN A 282 -21.88 7.43 6.37
N GLU A 283 -22.86 6.68 6.87
CA GLU A 283 -24.20 7.19 7.24
C GLU A 283 -24.10 8.41 8.17
N LEU A 284 -23.37 8.29 9.28
CA LEU A 284 -23.21 9.35 10.27
C LEU A 284 -22.57 10.62 9.71
N LEU A 285 -21.61 10.50 8.79
CA LEU A 285 -20.95 11.63 8.14
C LEU A 285 -21.77 12.22 6.99
N TYR A 286 -22.45 11.38 6.19
CA TYR A 286 -23.37 11.80 5.13
C TYR A 286 -24.51 12.63 5.71
N GLU A 287 -25.18 12.13 6.76
CA GLU A 287 -26.21 12.86 7.48
C GLU A 287 -25.68 14.19 8.02
N HIS A 288 -24.52 14.18 8.68
CA HIS A 288 -23.92 15.39 9.23
C HIS A 288 -23.63 16.43 8.14
N ALA A 289 -23.02 16.00 7.03
CA ALA A 289 -22.66 16.87 5.92
C ALA A 289 -23.89 17.44 5.20
N LEU A 290 -24.96 16.64 5.05
CA LEU A 290 -26.23 17.06 4.46
C LEU A 290 -26.93 18.10 5.35
N HIS A 291 -27.03 17.87 6.65
CA HIS A 291 -27.57 18.84 7.60
C HIS A 291 -26.69 20.11 7.69
N GLY A 292 -25.39 19.98 7.48
CA GLY A 292 -24.44 21.09 7.34
C GLY A 292 -24.53 21.87 6.01
N GLY A 293 -25.47 21.52 5.13
CA GLY A 293 -25.71 22.24 3.87
C GLY A 293 -24.84 21.80 2.69
N THR A 294 -24.14 20.67 2.77
CA THR A 294 -23.45 20.09 1.62
C THR A 294 -24.49 19.62 0.59
N PRO A 295 -24.40 20.01 -0.70
CA PRO A 295 -25.38 19.59 -1.69
C PRO A 295 -25.47 18.07 -1.81
N ARG A 296 -26.68 17.54 -1.95
CA ARG A 296 -26.96 16.11 -2.14
C ARG A 296 -26.16 15.53 -3.30
N GLU A 297 -26.12 16.21 -4.43
CA GLU A 297 -25.37 15.82 -5.63
C GLU A 297 -23.87 15.65 -5.35
N THR A 298 -23.29 16.54 -4.52
CA THR A 298 -21.90 16.42 -4.06
C THR A 298 -21.73 15.19 -3.18
N LEU A 299 -22.64 14.94 -2.23
CA LEU A 299 -22.55 13.80 -1.33
C LEU A 299 -22.72 12.47 -2.07
N GLU A 300 -23.65 12.38 -3.02
CA GLU A 300 -23.82 11.21 -3.90
C GLU A 300 -22.55 10.96 -4.73
N SER A 301 -21.92 12.01 -5.29
CA SER A 301 -20.62 11.84 -5.98
C SER A 301 -19.45 11.37 -5.10
N LEU A 302 -19.56 11.52 -3.77
CA LEU A 302 -18.50 11.20 -2.81
C LEU A 302 -18.72 9.87 -2.10
N PHE A 303 -19.95 9.59 -1.64
CA PHE A 303 -20.28 8.47 -0.76
C PHE A 303 -20.94 7.30 -1.50
N GLN A 304 -20.64 6.09 -1.04
CA GLN A 304 -21.40 4.90 -1.38
C GLN A 304 -22.77 4.87 -0.66
N TYR A 305 -22.84 5.31 0.60
CA TYR A 305 -24.10 5.56 1.29
C TYR A 305 -24.93 6.65 0.57
N PRO A 306 -26.26 6.49 0.35
CA PRO A 306 -27.17 5.48 0.88
C PRO A 306 -27.45 4.28 -0.05
N HIS A 307 -26.63 4.03 -1.07
CA HIS A 307 -26.95 3.08 -2.16
C HIS A 307 -26.78 1.58 -1.81
N GLY A 308 -26.49 1.25 -0.55
CA GLY A 308 -26.15 -0.08 -0.05
C GLY A 308 -24.64 -0.31 0.13
N ASP A 309 -24.29 -1.18 1.08
CA ASP A 309 -22.94 -1.69 1.40
C ASP A 309 -22.22 -2.39 0.21
N ARG A 310 -22.97 -2.68 -0.85
CA ARG A 310 -22.49 -3.34 -2.07
C ARG A 310 -22.59 -2.48 -3.35
N ALA A 311 -22.88 -1.19 -3.23
CA ALA A 311 -22.90 -0.28 -4.37
C ALA A 311 -21.49 0.17 -4.79
N MET A 312 -21.16 0.09 -6.07
CA MET A 312 -19.91 0.63 -6.63
C MET A 312 -20.00 2.14 -6.91
N HIS A 313 -20.44 2.91 -5.92
CA HIS A 313 -20.67 4.37 -6.03
C HIS A 313 -19.72 5.17 -5.12
N GLY A 314 -19.47 6.43 -5.48
CA GLY A 314 -18.57 7.31 -4.73
C GLY A 314 -17.09 6.89 -4.72
N ILE A 315 -16.28 7.74 -4.09
CA ILE A 315 -14.87 7.49 -3.75
C ILE A 315 -14.71 7.03 -2.29
N ILE A 316 -15.67 7.33 -1.41
CA ILE A 316 -15.78 6.82 -0.05
C ILE A 316 -16.61 5.53 -0.10
N ARG A 317 -15.97 4.40 0.16
CA ARG A 317 -16.51 3.04 -0.04
C ARG A 317 -16.45 2.21 1.23
N ASP A 318 -17.36 1.25 1.36
CA ASP A 318 -17.36 0.32 2.47
C ASP A 318 -16.32 -0.78 2.27
N TRP A 319 -15.64 -1.10 3.37
CA TRP A 319 -14.77 -2.26 3.46
C TRP A 319 -14.65 -2.72 4.91
N ARG A 320 -14.90 -4.01 5.14
CA ARG A 320 -14.90 -4.65 6.47
C ARG A 320 -13.61 -4.38 7.25
N GLY A 321 -13.75 -3.80 8.45
CA GLY A 321 -12.62 -3.51 9.35
C GLY A 321 -12.20 -2.04 9.41
N HIS A 322 -12.81 -1.15 8.62
CA HIS A 322 -12.62 0.30 8.70
C HIS A 322 -13.65 0.95 9.65
N ASP A 323 -13.95 0.29 10.77
CA ASP A 323 -14.88 0.79 11.79
C ASP A 323 -14.18 1.55 12.92
N ASP A 324 -12.85 1.44 13.05
CA ASP A 324 -12.02 2.19 14.02
C ASP A 324 -11.03 3.19 13.39
N HIS A 325 -10.85 3.13 12.06
CA HIS A 325 -10.10 4.07 11.23
C HIS A 325 -10.70 4.11 9.82
N PHE A 326 -10.29 5.09 9.00
CA PHE A 326 -10.52 5.10 7.56
C PHE A 326 -9.19 5.04 6.81
N HIS A 327 -9.15 4.28 5.71
CA HIS A 327 -7.99 4.15 4.83
C HIS A 327 -8.10 5.16 3.70
N VAL A 328 -7.03 5.85 3.33
CA VAL A 328 -6.98 6.77 2.18
C VAL A 328 -5.91 6.36 1.19
N ARG A 329 -6.30 6.15 -0.08
CA ARG A 329 -5.39 5.92 -1.21
C ARG A 329 -5.23 7.19 -2.05
N TRP A 330 -4.00 7.56 -2.34
CA TRP A 330 -3.68 8.72 -3.19
C TRP A 330 -3.47 8.30 -4.67
N ALA A 331 -4.01 9.10 -5.58
CA ALA A 331 -3.72 9.02 -7.01
C ALA A 331 -2.33 9.62 -7.28
N GLU A 332 -1.39 8.86 -7.85
CA GLU A 332 -0.10 9.40 -8.30
C GLU A 332 -0.31 10.21 -9.59
#